data_AF-A0A160MBD5-F1
#
_entry.id   AF-A0A160MBD5-F1
#
_cell.length_a   1.000
_cell.length_b   1.000
_cell.length_c   1.000
_cell.angle_alpha   90.00
_cell.angle_beta   90.00
_cell.angle_gamma   90.00
#
_symmetry.space_group_name_H-M   'P 1'
#
loop_
_entity.id
_entity.type
_entity.pdbx_description
1 polymer ?
#
loop_
_entity_poly.entity_id
_entity_poly.type
_entity_poly.pdbx_seq_one_letter_code
_entity_poly.pdbx_strand_id
1 'polypeptide(L)'
;MNIFEKRLAELANLPSVTPGDQINVIPDFLFVSGKNPLNVIKGFIRQGYKNVKNPAKILFSYGDAKDEAIRKFCLGKGIRLIDCDLAQYFRSENIPLNGMLIAGIDEDIKCLGGRGAIPIVISPDSMAACLASGSFSMFIPETTYIEINGALTGKGNGKMLCTHLLDIFEDSLIGNAVIIGGTVFEQLNDKDLKDLSYFFSFPAQQRGCVHQMARLARLKA
;
A
#
# COMPACT_ATOMS: atom_id res chain seq x y z
N MET A 1 -8.71 -6.13 -18.88
CA MET A 1 -8.19 -5.41 -17.70
C MET A 1 -8.08 -6.36 -16.52
N ASN A 2 -6.93 -6.40 -15.87
CA ASN A 2 -6.75 -7.16 -14.64
C ASN A 2 -7.38 -6.42 -13.43
N ILE A 3 -7.29 -7.01 -12.24
CA ILE A 3 -7.95 -6.48 -11.04
C ILE A 3 -7.36 -5.14 -10.56
N PHE A 4 -6.06 -4.88 -10.78
CA PHE A 4 -5.43 -3.60 -10.49
C PHE A 4 -5.86 -2.55 -11.50
N GLU A 5 -5.75 -2.84 -12.80
CA GLU A 5 -6.15 -1.92 -13.87
C GLU A 5 -7.61 -1.49 -13.70
N LYS A 6 -8.51 -2.44 -13.41
CA LYS A 6 -9.92 -2.13 -13.13
C LYS A 6 -10.07 -1.16 -11.96
N ARG A 7 -9.40 -1.44 -10.84
CA ARG A 7 -9.49 -0.58 -9.66
C ARG A 7 -8.87 0.80 -9.89
N LEU A 8 -7.76 0.87 -10.63
CA LEU A 8 -7.08 2.12 -10.96
C LEU A 8 -7.90 2.97 -11.94
N ALA A 9 -8.54 2.35 -12.92
CA ALA A 9 -9.49 3.03 -13.81
C ALA A 9 -10.66 3.63 -13.02
N GLU A 10 -11.26 2.86 -12.10
CA GLU A 10 -12.33 3.35 -11.21
C GLU A 10 -11.88 4.56 -10.38
N LEU A 11 -10.71 4.49 -9.73
CA LEU A 11 -10.20 5.56 -8.87
C LEU A 11 -9.71 6.79 -9.64
N ALA A 12 -9.35 6.63 -10.91
CA ALA A 12 -9.02 7.72 -11.82
C ALA A 12 -10.25 8.28 -12.56
N ASN A 13 -11.44 7.71 -12.35
CA ASN A 13 -12.66 8.04 -13.08
C ASN A 13 -12.50 7.90 -14.62
N LEU A 14 -11.85 6.80 -15.04
CA LEU A 14 -11.61 6.44 -16.44
C LEU A 14 -12.34 5.14 -16.79
N PRO A 15 -12.77 4.95 -18.06
CA PRO A 15 -13.42 3.70 -18.47
C PRO A 15 -12.46 2.50 -18.49
N SER A 16 -11.19 2.76 -18.76
CA SER A 16 -10.13 1.76 -18.83
C SER A 16 -8.77 2.41 -18.66
N VAL A 17 -7.77 1.62 -18.30
CA VAL A 17 -6.36 2.00 -18.26
C VAL A 17 -5.50 0.86 -18.81
N THR A 18 -4.33 1.20 -19.33
CA THR A 18 -3.33 0.27 -19.89
C THR A 18 -1.99 0.51 -19.19
N PRO A 19 -1.14 -0.52 -19.01
CA PRO A 19 0.25 -0.31 -18.58
C PRO A 19 0.96 0.81 -19.36
N GLY A 20 1.67 1.66 -18.63
CA GLY A 20 2.32 2.87 -19.16
C GLY A 20 1.46 4.13 -19.19
N ASP A 21 0.13 4.04 -19.01
CA ASP A 21 -0.71 5.23 -18.89
C ASP A 21 -0.33 6.04 -17.65
N GLN A 22 -0.23 7.36 -17.79
CA GLN A 22 -0.12 8.26 -16.64
C GLN A 22 -1.52 8.64 -16.16
N ILE A 23 -1.85 8.32 -14.91
CA ILE A 23 -3.16 8.62 -14.31
C ILE A 23 -3.01 9.39 -13.01
N ASN A 24 -4.08 10.08 -12.60
CA ASN A 24 -4.19 10.71 -11.29
C ASN A 24 -5.17 9.92 -10.43
N VAL A 25 -4.69 9.33 -9.34
CA VAL A 25 -5.44 8.41 -8.49
C VAL A 25 -5.86 9.11 -7.21
N ILE A 26 -7.14 8.98 -6.84
CA ILE A 26 -7.61 9.33 -5.50
C ILE A 26 -7.59 8.05 -4.65
N PRO A 27 -6.66 7.91 -3.69
CA PRO A 27 -6.62 6.73 -2.82
C PRO A 27 -7.83 6.68 -1.87
N ASP A 28 -8.18 5.48 -1.43
CA ASP A 28 -9.23 5.29 -0.43
C ASP A 28 -8.79 5.83 0.94
N PHE A 29 -7.53 5.59 1.30
CA PHE A 29 -6.88 6.12 2.50
C PHE A 29 -5.44 6.55 2.23
N LEU A 30 -5.01 7.60 2.95
CA LEU A 30 -3.61 8.00 3.08
C LEU A 30 -3.10 7.59 4.47
N PHE A 31 -1.93 6.95 4.52
CA PHE A 31 -1.31 6.57 5.78
C PHE A 31 0.11 7.12 5.92
N VAL A 32 0.33 7.84 7.02
CA VAL A 32 1.63 8.43 7.34
C VAL A 32 2.13 7.84 8.66
N SER A 33 3.19 7.04 8.59
CA SER A 33 3.76 6.32 9.71
C SER A 33 5.28 6.17 9.58
N GLY A 34 5.89 5.43 10.51
CA GLY A 34 7.30 5.10 10.48
C GLY A 34 8.18 6.30 10.83
N LYS A 35 9.36 6.38 10.18
CA LYS A 35 10.41 7.35 10.52
C LYS A 35 10.29 8.70 9.79
N ASN A 36 9.41 8.79 8.79
CA ASN A 36 9.31 9.93 7.88
C ASN A 36 8.08 10.87 8.00
N PRO A 37 7.16 10.78 8.98
CA PRO A 37 6.03 11.72 9.08
C PRO A 37 6.43 13.20 9.11
N LEU A 38 7.50 13.56 9.83
CA LEU A 38 7.99 14.93 9.89
C LEU A 38 8.45 15.46 8.53
N ASN A 39 8.96 14.58 7.66
CA ASN A 39 9.37 14.97 6.31
C ASN A 39 8.16 15.31 5.44
N VAL A 40 7.04 14.59 5.60
CA VAL A 40 5.77 14.94 4.95
C VAL A 40 5.28 16.29 5.42
N ILE A 41 5.29 16.56 6.73
CA ILE A 41 4.85 17.84 7.30
C ILE A 41 5.73 19.00 6.80
N LYS A 42 7.07 18.83 6.85
CA LYS A 42 8.02 19.82 6.32
C LYS A 42 7.79 20.05 4.83
N GLY A 43 7.59 18.98 4.05
CA GLY A 43 7.27 19.06 2.62
C GLY A 43 6.00 19.85 2.37
N PHE A 44 4.94 19.58 3.14
CA PHE A 44 3.65 20.25 3.03
C PHE A 44 3.76 21.76 3.28
N ILE A 45 4.48 22.15 4.34
CA ILE A 45 4.72 23.56 4.70
C ILE A 45 5.61 24.23 3.65
N ARG A 46 6.71 23.58 3.25
CA ARG A 46 7.66 24.09 2.26
C ARG A 46 7.02 24.36 0.90
N GLN A 47 6.09 23.49 0.49
CA GLN A 47 5.33 23.64 -0.76
C GLN A 47 4.22 24.70 -0.66
N GLY A 48 4.04 25.32 0.51
CA GLY A 48 3.08 26.42 0.72
C GLY A 48 1.63 25.96 0.88
N TYR A 49 1.39 24.66 1.10
CA TYR A 49 0.03 24.15 1.30
C TYR A 49 -0.53 24.60 2.65
N LYS A 50 -1.81 24.98 2.63
CA LYS A 50 -2.53 25.48 3.81
C LYS A 50 -3.56 24.50 4.33
N ASN A 51 -4.24 23.78 3.44
CA ASN A 51 -5.34 22.90 3.79
C ASN A 51 -5.08 21.49 3.28
N VAL A 52 -5.55 20.49 4.04
CA VAL A 52 -5.59 19.11 3.58
C VAL A 52 -6.95 18.80 2.98
N LYS A 53 -6.99 17.88 2.01
CA LYS A 53 -8.22 17.42 1.39
C LYS A 53 -8.64 16.09 2.00
N ASN A 54 -9.93 15.94 2.29
CA ASN A 54 -10.51 14.73 2.87
C ASN A 54 -9.81 14.25 4.16
N PRO A 55 -9.68 15.09 5.21
CA PRO A 55 -8.97 14.72 6.44
C PRO A 55 -9.47 13.42 7.11
N ALA A 56 -10.75 13.07 6.93
CA ALA A 56 -11.32 11.82 7.42
C ALA A 56 -10.73 10.54 6.77
N LYS A 57 -10.09 10.66 5.60
CA LYS A 57 -9.41 9.57 4.89
C LYS A 57 -7.89 9.57 5.12
N ILE A 58 -7.40 10.45 5.99
CA ILE A 58 -5.98 10.59 6.31
C ILE A 58 -5.75 10.06 7.71
N LEU A 59 -4.79 9.14 7.83
CA LEU A 59 -4.40 8.50 9.08
C LEU A 59 -2.92 8.76 9.34
N PHE A 60 -2.60 9.27 10.52
CA PHE A 60 -1.23 9.36 11.01
C PHE A 60 -1.05 8.41 12.18
N SER A 61 0.04 7.64 12.19
CA SER A 61 0.44 6.88 13.37
C SER A 61 1.37 7.73 14.24
N TYR A 62 1.27 7.59 15.56
CA TYR A 62 2.21 8.20 16.50
C TYR A 62 3.65 7.67 16.33
N GLY A 63 3.85 6.47 15.76
CA GLY A 63 5.13 5.77 15.87
C GLY A 63 5.52 5.52 17.33
N ASP A 64 6.78 5.17 17.57
CA ASP A 64 7.30 4.91 18.93
C ASP A 64 7.47 6.19 19.77
N ALA A 65 7.39 7.37 19.15
CA ALA A 65 7.59 8.66 19.80
C ALA A 65 6.37 9.56 19.60
N LYS A 66 5.67 9.92 20.69
CA LYS A 66 4.55 10.88 20.69
C LYS A 66 5.06 12.29 20.36
N ASP A 67 5.36 12.54 19.09
CA ASP A 67 5.91 13.81 18.62
C ASP A 67 4.84 14.91 18.63
N GLU A 68 5.12 15.99 19.37
CA GLU A 68 4.20 17.11 19.54
C GLU A 68 3.93 17.85 18.22
N ALA A 69 4.89 17.90 17.29
CA ALA A 69 4.71 18.56 16.00
C ALA A 69 3.74 17.77 15.11
N ILE A 70 3.84 16.43 15.11
CA ILE A 70 2.87 15.56 14.42
C ILE A 70 1.47 15.77 15.02
N ARG A 71 1.38 15.79 16.35
CA ARG A 71 0.11 16.00 17.05
C ARG A 71 -0.52 17.34 16.71
N LYS A 72 0.26 18.43 16.79
CA LYS A 72 -0.21 19.79 16.45
C LYS A 72 -0.65 19.89 15.00
N PHE A 73 0.11 19.29 14.07
CA PHE A 73 -0.27 19.26 12.66
C PHE A 73 -1.59 18.52 12.45
N CYS A 74 -1.72 17.31 12.99
CA CYS A 74 -2.93 16.51 12.79
C CYS A 74 -4.16 17.16 13.41
N LEU A 75 -4.07 17.64 14.66
CA LEU A 75 -5.15 18.37 15.32
C LEU A 75 -5.53 19.64 14.54
N GLY A 76 -4.54 20.43 14.11
CA GLY A 76 -4.77 21.66 13.34
C GLY A 76 -5.34 21.43 11.94
N LYS A 77 -5.25 20.21 11.40
CA LYS A 77 -5.80 19.82 10.09
C LYS A 77 -7.02 18.89 10.19
N GLY A 78 -7.47 18.55 11.39
CA GLY A 78 -8.57 17.59 11.60
C GLY A 78 -8.24 16.16 11.17
N ILE A 79 -6.95 15.81 11.08
CA ILE A 79 -6.47 14.48 10.69
C ILE A 79 -6.52 13.55 11.89
N ARG A 80 -6.97 12.31 11.67
CA ARG A 80 -7.03 11.29 12.73
C ARG A 80 -5.64 10.76 13.05
N LEU A 81 -5.32 10.74 14.33
CA LEU A 81 -4.15 10.05 14.89
C LEU A 81 -4.56 8.67 15.39
N ILE A 82 -3.81 7.64 15.02
CA ILE A 82 -3.99 6.26 15.49
C ILE A 82 -2.77 5.81 16.29
N ASP A 83 -3.00 4.98 17.30
CA ASP A 83 -2.01 4.43 18.24
C ASP A 83 -1.76 2.93 18.06
N CYS A 84 -2.24 2.38 16.95
CA CYS A 84 -2.06 0.99 16.56
C CYS A 84 -1.51 0.88 15.12
N ASP A 85 -1.15 -0.34 14.72
CA ASP A 85 -0.84 -0.60 13.32
C ASP A 85 -2.09 -0.48 12.44
N LEU A 86 -1.88 -0.24 11.15
CA LEU A 86 -2.95 0.05 10.22
C LEU A 86 -3.91 -1.15 10.04
N ALA A 87 -3.40 -2.38 10.07
CA ALA A 87 -4.24 -3.58 9.94
C ALA A 87 -5.15 -3.76 11.15
N GLN A 88 -4.64 -3.48 12.35
CA GLN A 88 -5.41 -3.44 13.59
C GLN A 88 -6.49 -2.35 13.53
N TYR A 89 -6.15 -1.14 13.08
CA TYR A 89 -7.11 -0.04 12.93
C TYR A 89 -8.30 -0.42 12.03
N PHE A 90 -8.04 -0.94 10.83
CA PHE A 90 -9.13 -1.35 9.92
C PHE A 90 -9.98 -2.49 10.50
N ARG A 91 -9.38 -3.38 11.31
CA ARG A 91 -10.10 -4.44 12.00
C ARG A 91 -10.99 -3.88 13.12
N SER A 92 -10.48 -2.96 13.94
CA SER A 92 -11.25 -2.39 15.06
C SER A 92 -12.43 -1.54 14.58
N GLU A 93 -12.26 -0.83 13.46
CA GLU A 93 -13.33 -0.02 12.86
C GLU A 93 -14.29 -0.84 11.98
N ASN A 94 -14.08 -2.15 11.85
CA ASN A 94 -14.86 -3.05 10.98
C ASN A 94 -14.93 -2.56 9.51
N ILE A 95 -13.84 -1.99 9.00
CA ILE A 95 -13.74 -1.45 7.64
C ILE A 95 -13.19 -2.55 6.72
N PRO A 96 -13.90 -2.92 5.63
CA PRO A 96 -13.44 -3.95 4.71
C PRO A 96 -12.28 -3.46 3.84
N LEU A 97 -11.15 -4.17 3.87
CA LEU A 97 -9.94 -3.79 3.12
C LEU A 97 -9.91 -4.23 1.64
N ASN A 98 -10.77 -5.18 1.26
CA ASN A 98 -10.68 -5.83 -0.03
C ASN A 98 -10.90 -4.83 -1.18
N GLY A 99 -9.89 -4.66 -2.04
CA GLY A 99 -9.90 -3.73 -3.17
C GLY A 99 -9.57 -2.28 -2.81
N MET A 100 -9.36 -1.95 -1.53
CA MET A 100 -8.99 -0.59 -1.13
C MET A 100 -7.57 -0.26 -1.58
N LEU A 101 -7.38 0.88 -2.24
CA LEU A 101 -6.06 1.43 -2.55
C LEU A 101 -5.63 2.33 -1.40
N ILE A 102 -4.52 1.95 -0.76
CA ILE A 102 -3.98 2.63 0.41
C ILE A 102 -2.60 3.14 0.04
N ALA A 103 -2.45 4.46 -0.02
CA ALA A 103 -1.15 5.07 -0.25
C ALA A 103 -0.49 5.42 1.09
N GLY A 104 0.79 5.06 1.25
CA GLY A 104 1.56 5.41 2.43
C GLY A 104 3.01 5.71 2.12
N ILE A 105 3.77 6.15 3.13
CA ILE A 105 5.18 6.53 2.99
C ILE A 105 6.16 5.48 3.54
N ASP A 106 5.63 4.45 4.17
CA ASP A 106 6.38 3.41 4.86
C ASP A 106 6.04 2.05 4.24
N GLU A 107 7.02 1.16 4.11
CA GLU A 107 6.84 -0.14 3.48
C GLU A 107 5.95 -1.08 4.29
N ASP A 108 5.77 -0.84 5.58
CA ASP A 108 4.94 -1.69 6.44
C ASP A 108 3.48 -1.76 6.00
N ILE A 109 3.00 -0.79 5.20
CA ILE A 109 1.65 -0.86 4.61
C ILE A 109 1.46 -2.04 3.67
N LYS A 110 2.55 -2.60 3.12
CA LYS A 110 2.50 -3.76 2.22
C LYS A 110 1.80 -4.94 2.86
N CYS A 111 1.87 -5.07 4.18
CA CYS A 111 1.21 -6.11 4.96
C CYS A 111 -0.32 -6.21 4.74
N LEU A 112 -0.96 -5.15 4.22
CA LEU A 112 -2.38 -5.12 3.90
C LEU A 112 -2.74 -5.86 2.62
N GLY A 113 -1.78 -6.14 1.73
CA GLY A 113 -2.00 -6.88 0.50
C GLY A 113 -2.60 -8.27 0.73
N GLY A 114 -2.23 -8.91 1.84
CA GLY A 114 -2.73 -10.21 2.26
C GLY A 114 -4.17 -10.21 2.75
N ARG A 115 -4.72 -9.03 2.98
CA ARG A 115 -6.15 -8.80 3.27
C ARG A 115 -6.91 -8.25 2.07
N GLY A 116 -6.30 -8.32 0.88
CA GLY A 116 -6.90 -7.92 -0.39
C GLY A 116 -6.84 -6.42 -0.68
N ALA A 117 -6.13 -5.62 0.13
CA ALA A 117 -5.88 -4.22 -0.20
C ALA A 117 -4.83 -4.09 -1.33
N ILE A 118 -4.69 -2.87 -1.84
CA ILE A 118 -3.71 -2.47 -2.85
C ILE A 118 -2.83 -1.39 -2.20
N PRO A 119 -1.77 -1.79 -1.46
CA PRO A 119 -0.84 -0.85 -0.85
C PRO A 119 0.07 -0.23 -1.93
N ILE A 120 0.31 1.07 -1.80
CA ILE A 120 1.25 1.81 -2.64
C ILE A 120 2.14 2.68 -1.77
N VAL A 121 3.44 2.49 -1.89
CA VAL A 121 4.40 3.36 -1.22
C VAL A 121 4.71 4.55 -2.13
N ILE A 122 4.46 5.76 -1.64
CA ILE A 122 4.77 7.03 -2.32
C ILE A 122 5.82 7.80 -1.52
N SER A 123 6.56 8.69 -2.19
CA SER A 123 7.57 9.50 -1.51
C SER A 123 6.95 10.47 -0.49
N PRO A 124 7.68 10.92 0.55
CA PRO A 124 7.18 11.92 1.48
C PRO A 124 6.75 13.23 0.80
N ASP A 125 7.43 13.66 -0.26
CA ASP A 125 7.07 14.85 -1.04
C ASP A 125 5.78 14.63 -1.86
N SER A 126 5.62 13.45 -2.47
CA SER A 126 4.39 13.05 -3.16
C SER A 126 3.22 12.96 -2.17
N MET A 127 3.45 12.43 -0.96
CA MET A 127 2.46 12.39 0.11
C MET A 127 2.08 13.80 0.54
N ALA A 128 3.04 14.72 0.73
CA ALA A 128 2.75 16.11 1.06
C ALA A 128 1.84 16.78 0.03
N ALA A 129 2.12 16.59 -1.27
CA ALA A 129 1.24 17.06 -2.35
C ALA A 129 -0.14 16.38 -2.29
N CYS A 130 -0.17 15.06 -2.09
CA CYS A 130 -1.40 14.28 -2.02
C CYS A 130 -2.29 14.67 -0.83
N LEU A 131 -1.71 15.07 0.32
CA LEU A 131 -2.48 15.60 1.45
C LEU A 131 -3.24 16.86 1.04
N ALA A 132 -2.68 17.70 0.18
CA ALA A 132 -3.30 18.95 -0.27
C ALA A 132 -4.29 18.75 -1.44
N SER A 133 -3.93 17.93 -2.43
CA SER A 133 -4.72 17.69 -3.65
C SER A 133 -5.79 16.60 -3.49
N GLY A 134 -5.58 15.69 -2.54
CA GLY A 134 -6.32 14.44 -2.34
C GLY A 134 -6.03 13.36 -3.38
N SER A 135 -5.02 13.54 -4.23
CA SER A 135 -4.66 12.60 -5.30
C SER A 135 -3.18 12.66 -5.64
N PHE A 136 -2.65 11.62 -6.25
CA PHE A 136 -1.27 11.60 -6.76
C PHE A 136 -1.22 11.01 -8.17
N SER A 137 -0.23 11.44 -8.94
CA SER A 137 0.02 10.92 -10.27
C SER A 137 0.89 9.67 -10.21
N MET A 138 0.56 8.67 -11.02
CA MET A 138 1.37 7.47 -11.20
C MET A 138 1.25 6.93 -12.62
N PHE A 139 2.23 6.12 -13.02
CA PHE A 139 2.11 5.30 -14.21
C PHE A 139 1.47 3.96 -13.83
N ILE A 140 0.60 3.43 -14.70
CA ILE A 140 0.07 2.08 -14.53
C ILE A 140 1.22 1.09 -14.74
N PRO A 141 1.55 0.24 -13.77
CA PRO A 141 2.59 -0.76 -13.93
C PRO A 141 2.10 -1.95 -14.77
N GLU A 142 3.03 -2.63 -15.42
CA GLU A 142 2.81 -3.99 -15.90
C GLU A 142 2.41 -4.90 -14.73
N THR A 143 1.61 -5.94 -15.01
CA THR A 143 1.11 -6.83 -13.96
C THR A 143 1.57 -8.26 -14.16
N THR A 144 2.26 -8.82 -13.17
CA THR A 144 2.61 -10.23 -13.10
C THR A 144 1.61 -10.99 -12.25
N TYR A 145 1.01 -12.04 -12.80
CA TYR A 145 0.19 -12.98 -12.04
C TYR A 145 1.03 -14.22 -11.68
N ILE A 146 1.16 -14.49 -10.39
CA ILE A 146 1.86 -15.67 -9.84
C ILE A 146 0.80 -16.62 -9.31
N GLU A 147 0.69 -17.79 -9.92
CA GLU A 147 -0.22 -18.84 -9.48
C GLU A 147 0.51 -19.88 -8.65
N ILE A 148 0.05 -20.12 -7.42
CA ILE A 148 0.63 -21.10 -6.50
C ILE A 148 -0.42 -22.15 -6.17
N ASN A 149 -0.25 -23.33 -6.75
CA ASN A 149 -1.15 -24.46 -6.60
C ASN A 149 -0.46 -25.62 -5.88
N GLY A 150 -1.27 -26.43 -5.19
CA GLY A 150 -0.81 -27.62 -4.47
C GLY A 150 -0.89 -27.46 -2.95
N ALA A 151 -0.46 -28.50 -2.24
CA ALA A 151 -0.50 -28.55 -0.78
C ALA A 151 0.82 -28.06 -0.17
N LEU A 152 0.73 -27.28 0.90
CA LEU A 152 1.87 -27.00 1.76
C LEU A 152 2.25 -28.28 2.50
N THR A 153 3.44 -28.81 2.23
CA THR A 153 3.94 -30.00 2.91
C THR A 153 4.79 -29.65 4.12
N GLY A 154 4.66 -30.41 5.20
CA GLY A 154 5.54 -30.32 6.37
C GLY A 154 5.42 -28.98 7.12
N LYS A 155 6.52 -28.22 7.18
CA LYS A 155 6.61 -26.91 7.88
C LYS A 155 6.32 -25.70 6.97
N GLY A 156 5.87 -25.92 5.73
CA GLY A 156 5.57 -24.86 4.77
C GLY A 156 4.59 -23.84 5.34
N ASN A 157 4.90 -22.56 5.18
CA ASN A 157 4.11 -21.43 5.68
C ASN A 157 4.33 -20.18 4.81
N GLY A 158 3.62 -19.09 5.10
CA GLY A 158 3.69 -17.86 4.30
C GLY A 158 5.09 -17.26 4.21
N LYS A 159 5.87 -17.34 5.29
CA LYS A 159 7.27 -16.88 5.30
C LYS A 159 8.16 -17.71 4.37
N MET A 160 8.02 -19.04 4.39
CA MET A 160 8.79 -19.91 3.50
C MET A 160 8.40 -19.70 2.03
N LEU A 161 7.11 -19.53 1.73
CA LEU A 161 6.66 -19.15 0.39
C LEU A 161 7.25 -17.82 -0.05
N CYS A 162 7.23 -16.81 0.82
CA CYS A 162 7.81 -15.51 0.56
C CYS A 162 9.30 -15.61 0.21
N THR A 163 10.10 -16.30 1.03
CA THR A 163 11.53 -16.54 0.74
C THR A 163 11.72 -17.29 -0.58
N HIS A 164 10.94 -18.35 -0.81
CA HIS A 164 11.05 -19.13 -2.05
C HIS A 164 10.75 -18.30 -3.30
N LEU A 165 9.75 -17.42 -3.24
CA LEU A 165 9.45 -16.52 -4.35
C LEU A 165 10.55 -15.47 -4.55
N LEU A 166 11.15 -14.94 -3.46
CA LEU A 166 12.28 -14.00 -3.57
C LEU A 166 13.47 -14.65 -4.27
N ASP A 167 13.76 -15.91 -3.97
CA ASP A 167 14.86 -16.66 -4.60
C ASP A 167 14.60 -16.93 -6.10
N ILE A 168 13.34 -17.10 -6.51
CA ILE A 168 12.98 -17.34 -7.92
C ILE A 168 13.03 -16.06 -8.73
N PHE A 169 12.44 -14.98 -8.21
CA PHE A 169 12.20 -13.78 -8.99
C PHE A 169 13.31 -12.75 -8.85
N GLU A 170 14.08 -12.75 -7.77
CA GLU A 170 15.12 -11.74 -7.49
C GLU A 170 14.61 -10.32 -7.86
N ASP A 171 15.34 -9.60 -8.71
CA ASP A 171 15.01 -8.24 -9.14
C ASP A 171 14.03 -8.17 -10.34
N SER A 172 13.59 -9.30 -10.89
CA SER A 172 12.80 -9.35 -12.14
C SER A 172 11.42 -8.68 -12.05
N LEU A 173 10.89 -8.50 -10.84
CA LEU A 173 9.57 -7.91 -10.59
C LEU A 173 9.62 -6.41 -10.24
N ILE A 174 10.80 -5.76 -10.30
CA ILE A 174 10.90 -4.32 -10.06
C ILE A 174 10.03 -3.55 -11.06
N GLY A 175 9.21 -2.63 -10.56
CA GLY A 175 8.30 -1.83 -11.38
C GLY A 175 7.00 -2.52 -11.80
N ASN A 176 6.84 -3.82 -11.50
CA ASN A 176 5.59 -4.54 -11.75
C ASN A 176 4.63 -4.43 -10.56
N ALA A 177 3.33 -4.43 -10.85
CA ALA A 177 2.32 -4.86 -9.91
C ALA A 177 2.27 -6.38 -9.89
N VAL A 178 2.06 -6.98 -8.72
CA VAL A 178 2.00 -8.44 -8.60
C VAL A 178 0.70 -8.89 -7.96
N ILE A 179 0.05 -9.82 -8.63
CA ILE A 179 -1.10 -10.55 -8.12
C ILE A 179 -0.63 -11.95 -7.80
N ILE A 180 -0.78 -12.40 -6.55
CA ILE A 180 -0.58 -13.80 -6.22
C ILE A 180 -1.95 -14.45 -5.99
N GLY A 181 -2.19 -15.57 -6.67
CA GLY A 181 -3.39 -16.39 -6.55
C GLY A 181 -3.08 -17.88 -6.54
N GLY A 182 -4.12 -18.71 -6.55
CA GLY A 182 -4.00 -20.17 -6.54
C GLY A 182 -4.59 -20.84 -5.30
N THR A 183 -4.59 -22.17 -5.28
CA THR A 183 -5.25 -22.96 -4.22
C THR A 183 -4.48 -22.95 -2.90
N VAL A 184 -3.22 -22.53 -2.89
CA VAL A 184 -2.42 -22.47 -1.65
C VAL A 184 -3.03 -21.54 -0.61
N PHE A 185 -3.76 -20.50 -1.03
CA PHE A 185 -4.36 -19.48 -0.16
C PHE A 185 -5.47 -20.01 0.75
N GLU A 186 -6.02 -21.20 0.46
CA GLU A 186 -6.97 -21.91 1.31
C GLU A 186 -6.30 -22.51 2.55
N GLN A 187 -4.97 -22.70 2.50
CA GLN A 187 -4.16 -23.31 3.56
C GLN A 187 -3.43 -22.27 4.44
N LEU A 188 -3.42 -20.99 4.02
CA LEU A 188 -2.71 -19.90 4.73
C LEU A 188 -3.61 -19.22 5.77
N ASN A 189 -3.07 -18.97 6.96
CA ASN A 189 -3.72 -18.14 7.98
C ASN A 189 -3.38 -16.65 7.82
N ASP A 190 -3.98 -15.78 8.64
CA ASP A 190 -3.75 -14.32 8.61
C ASP A 190 -2.27 -13.92 8.71
N LYS A 191 -1.48 -14.64 9.53
CA LYS A 191 -0.05 -14.38 9.68
C LYS A 191 0.71 -14.76 8.42
N ASP A 192 0.39 -15.90 7.84
CA ASP A 192 1.00 -16.34 6.58
C ASP A 192 0.72 -15.38 5.43
N LEU A 193 -0.52 -14.88 5.33
CA LEU A 193 -0.91 -13.88 4.34
C LEU A 193 -0.17 -12.57 4.57
N LYS A 194 0.01 -12.16 5.83
CA LYS A 194 0.82 -10.99 6.19
C LYS A 194 2.27 -11.16 5.73
N ASP A 195 2.90 -12.30 6.05
CA ASP A 195 4.28 -12.59 5.70
C ASP A 195 4.48 -12.63 4.17
N LEU A 196 3.55 -13.24 3.44
CA LEU A 196 3.58 -13.31 1.97
C LEU A 196 3.42 -11.93 1.32
N SER A 197 2.75 -10.99 1.99
CA SER A 197 2.61 -9.61 1.50
C SER A 197 3.91 -8.81 1.53
N TYR A 198 4.93 -9.28 2.25
CA TYR A 198 6.26 -8.68 2.25
C TYR A 198 7.17 -9.22 1.14
N PHE A 199 6.70 -10.16 0.32
CA PHE A 199 7.43 -10.61 -0.89
C PHE A 199 7.84 -9.44 -1.79
N PHE A 200 7.14 -8.31 -1.69
CA PHE A 200 7.36 -7.11 -2.49
C PHE A 200 8.30 -6.09 -1.82
N SER A 201 9.08 -6.48 -0.82
CA SER A 201 10.09 -5.63 -0.20
C SER A 201 11.44 -5.75 -0.92
N PHE A 202 11.54 -5.13 -2.09
CA PHE A 202 12.84 -4.66 -2.56
C PHE A 202 13.03 -3.21 -2.13
N PRO A 203 14.18 -2.85 -1.54
CA PRO A 203 14.43 -1.46 -1.18
C PRO A 203 14.41 -0.62 -2.45
N ALA A 204 13.36 0.19 -2.60
CA ALA A 204 13.21 1.20 -3.65
C ALA A 204 14.29 2.31 -3.59
N GLN A 205 15.32 2.14 -2.76
CA GLN A 205 16.39 3.11 -2.51
C GLN A 205 17.29 3.37 -3.71
N GLN A 206 17.24 2.59 -4.80
CA GLN A 206 18.19 2.79 -5.90
C GLN A 206 17.67 3.49 -7.16
N ARG A 207 16.37 3.67 -7.40
CA ARG A 207 15.91 4.35 -8.62
C ARG A 207 14.64 5.16 -8.37
N GLY A 208 14.67 6.43 -8.79
CA GLY A 208 13.60 7.39 -8.59
C GLY A 208 12.24 6.86 -9.04
N CYS A 209 11.22 7.07 -8.19
CA CYS A 209 9.80 6.81 -8.45
C CYS A 209 9.45 5.40 -8.94
N VAL A 210 9.68 4.37 -8.13
CA VAL A 210 9.08 3.04 -8.34
C VAL A 210 7.94 2.82 -7.36
N HIS A 211 6.71 2.78 -7.85
CA HIS A 211 5.51 2.42 -7.09
C HIS A 211 5.27 0.91 -7.25
N GLN A 212 5.65 0.10 -6.26
CA GLN A 212 5.30 -1.32 -6.25
C GLN A 212 3.90 -1.51 -5.66
N MET A 213 3.06 -2.28 -6.35
CA MET A 213 1.71 -2.62 -5.94
C MET A 213 1.58 -4.12 -5.78
N ALA A 214 0.88 -4.56 -4.74
CA ALA A 214 0.75 -5.97 -4.42
C ALA A 214 -0.63 -6.33 -3.90
N ARG A 215 -1.18 -7.46 -4.34
CA ARG A 215 -2.46 -7.95 -3.84
C ARG A 215 -2.47 -9.46 -3.85
N LEU A 216 -2.87 -10.05 -2.72
CA LEU A 216 -3.19 -11.46 -2.66
C LEU A 216 -4.66 -11.63 -3.02
N ALA A 217 -4.95 -12.44 -4.03
CA ALA A 217 -6.29 -12.70 -4.50
C ALA A 217 -6.68 -14.15 -4.20
N ARG A 218 -7.66 -14.34 -3.31
CA ARG A 218 -8.40 -15.61 -3.24
C ARG A 218 -9.36 -15.64 -4.43
N LEU A 219 -8.99 -16.33 -5.50
CA LEU A 219 -9.94 -16.69 -6.54
C LEU A 219 -10.86 -17.75 -5.94
N LYS A 220 -12.11 -17.39 -5.63
CA LYS A 220 -13.15 -18.40 -5.43
C LYS A 220 -13.45 -18.98 -6.82
N ALA A 221 -13.21 -20.27 -6.98
CA ALA A 221 -13.75 -21.05 -8.09
C ALA A 221 -15.28 -21.00 -8.09
#